data_AF-B1ZB86-F1
#
_entry.id   AF-B1ZB86-F1
#
_cell.length_a   1.000
_cell.length_b   1.000
_cell.length_c   1.000
_cell.angle_alpha   90.00
_cell.angle_beta   90.00
_cell.angle_gamma   90.00
#
_symmetry.space_group_name_H-M   'P 1'
#
loop_
_entity.id
_entity.type
_entity.pdbx_description
1 polymer ?
#
loop_
_entity_poly.entity_id
_entity_poly.type
_entity_poly.pdbx_seq_one_letter_code
_entity_poly.pdbx_strand_id
1 'polypeptide(L)'
;MVIVRMPGGDVESIAPDELLWMRQAFDHEFKDAVMLRITGDRIYSVETVASLAAKFAAAGAAMARLTPPEGAIEMMVSAERVREVEPPSPAIHHEGAGSVLKFGPKLMLAVRESEAQAKSILAEAVKGRPPAPAALAAAALGGAIVGAAVAVAVTAPGAGGPDPEAQERPGPA
;
A
#
# COMPACT_ATOMS: atom_id res chain seq x y z
N MET A 1 6.07 9.16 -3.74
CA MET A 1 4.67 9.14 -4.19
C MET A 1 4.24 7.69 -4.40
N VAL A 2 3.01 7.36 -4.04
CA VAL A 2 2.39 6.04 -4.25
C VAL A 2 1.33 6.18 -5.34
N ILE A 3 1.46 5.40 -6.41
CA ILE A 3 0.47 5.37 -7.50
C ILE A 3 -0.61 4.35 -7.18
N VAL A 4 -1.86 4.79 -7.14
CA VAL A 4 -3.05 4.00 -6.84
C VAL A 4 -3.92 3.92 -8.09
N ARG A 5 -4.36 2.70 -8.46
CA ARG A 5 -5.28 2.49 -9.58
C ARG A 5 -6.71 2.66 -9.13
N MET A 6 -7.44 3.51 -9.83
CA MET A 6 -8.83 3.85 -9.57
C MET A 6 -9.77 3.04 -10.47
N PRO A 7 -11.04 2.86 -10.08
CA PRO A 7 -12.08 2.38 -10.99
C PRO A 7 -12.14 3.23 -12.27
N GLY A 8 -12.39 2.61 -13.42
CA GLY A 8 -12.44 3.31 -14.71
C GLY A 8 -11.10 3.45 -15.43
N GLY A 9 -9.99 3.03 -14.81
CA GLY A 9 -8.66 3.03 -15.43
C GLY A 9 -7.80 4.25 -15.09
N ASP A 10 -8.33 5.19 -14.30
CA ASP A 10 -7.59 6.34 -13.82
C ASP A 10 -6.52 5.95 -12.79
N VAL A 11 -5.58 6.86 -12.56
CA VAL A 11 -4.53 6.72 -11.54
C VAL A 11 -4.46 7.96 -10.67
N GLU A 12 -4.29 7.76 -9.37
CA GLU A 12 -4.11 8.82 -8.39
C GLU A 12 -2.71 8.70 -7.76
N SER A 13 -2.05 9.84 -7.55
CA SER A 13 -0.72 9.89 -6.91
C SER A 13 -0.87 10.43 -5.50
N ILE A 14 -0.57 9.60 -4.50
CA ILE A 14 -0.80 9.91 -3.09
C ILE A 14 0.55 9.97 -2.38
N ALA A 15 0.76 11.00 -1.55
CA ALA A 15 1.93 11.04 -0.70
C ALA A 15 1.77 10.04 0.47
N PRO A 16 2.82 9.31 0.88
CA PRO A 16 2.69 8.29 1.92
C PRO A 16 2.13 8.81 3.26
N ASP A 17 2.40 10.07 3.57
CA ASP A 17 1.95 10.78 4.76
C ASP A 17 0.52 11.32 4.67
N GLU A 18 -0.10 11.29 3.48
CA GLU A 18 -1.51 11.64 3.30
C GLU A 18 -2.45 10.51 3.71
N LEU A 19 -2.00 9.25 3.59
CA LEU A 19 -2.78 8.08 3.96
C LEU A 19 -3.01 8.02 5.47
N LEU A 20 -4.27 7.85 5.86
CA LEU A 20 -4.66 7.67 7.25
C LEU A 20 -5.01 6.21 7.53
N TRP A 21 -5.92 5.63 6.75
CA TRP A 21 -6.21 4.19 6.79
C TRP A 21 -6.81 3.71 5.46
N MET A 22 -6.83 2.41 5.27
CA MET A 22 -7.51 1.74 4.17
C MET A 22 -8.20 0.47 4.66
N ARG A 23 -9.30 0.11 4.01
CA ARG A 23 -10.01 -1.16 4.24
C ARG A 23 -10.75 -1.58 2.98
N GLN A 24 -11.18 -2.84 2.93
CA GLN A 24 -12.19 -3.23 1.96
C GLN A 24 -13.40 -2.29 2.08
N ALA A 25 -13.86 -1.74 0.96
CA ALA A 25 -15.09 -0.96 0.92
C ALA A 25 -16.27 -1.89 1.17
N PHE A 26 -17.31 -1.37 1.84
CA PHE A 26 -18.55 -2.12 1.95
C PHE A 26 -19.27 -2.14 0.60
N ASP A 27 -20.09 -3.16 0.36
CA ASP A 27 -20.83 -3.32 -0.89
C ASP A 27 -21.72 -2.11 -1.22
N HIS A 28 -22.24 -1.44 -0.20
CA HIS A 28 -23.05 -0.23 -0.35
C HIS A 28 -22.23 1.06 -0.58
N GLU A 29 -20.92 1.03 -0.35
CA GLU A 29 -20.01 2.14 -0.62
C GLU A 29 -19.48 2.05 -2.05
N PHE A 30 -18.77 0.96 -2.36
CA PHE A 30 -18.23 0.66 -3.68
C PHE A 30 -17.84 -0.82 -3.71
N LYS A 31 -18.63 -1.63 -4.42
CA LYS A 31 -18.44 -3.08 -4.46
C LYS A 31 -17.06 -3.47 -5.00
N ASP A 32 -16.44 -4.45 -4.35
CA ASP A 32 -15.15 -5.05 -4.74
C ASP A 32 -13.95 -4.07 -4.80
N ALA A 33 -14.07 -2.90 -4.17
CA ALA A 33 -13.00 -1.89 -4.10
C ALA A 33 -12.39 -1.77 -2.70
N VAL A 34 -11.18 -1.21 -2.62
CA VAL A 34 -10.56 -0.79 -1.36
C VAL A 34 -10.81 0.70 -1.17
N MET A 35 -11.39 1.06 -0.03
CA MET A 35 -11.54 2.44 0.39
C MET A 35 -10.26 2.91 1.07
N LEU A 36 -9.67 4.00 0.59
CA LEU A 36 -8.57 4.68 1.24
C LEU A 36 -9.09 6.00 1.81
N ARG A 37 -8.87 6.22 3.10
CA ARG A 37 -9.03 7.51 3.73
C ARG A 37 -7.70 8.24 3.74
N ILE A 38 -7.67 9.36 3.04
CA ILE A 38 -6.54 10.29 3.02
C ILE A 38 -6.91 11.57 3.79
N THR A 39 -5.94 12.46 4.01
CA THR A 39 -6.12 13.66 4.85
C THR A 39 -7.23 14.60 4.34
N GLY A 40 -7.43 14.69 3.02
CA GLY A 40 -8.44 15.55 2.40
C GLY A 40 -9.73 14.85 1.97
N ASP A 41 -9.69 13.55 1.68
CA ASP A 41 -10.80 12.88 1.00
C ASP A 41 -10.84 11.36 1.26
N ARG A 42 -11.86 10.71 0.71
CA ARG A 42 -11.97 9.27 0.56
C ARG A 42 -11.88 8.93 -0.93
N ILE A 43 -11.03 7.98 -1.26
CA ILE A 43 -10.93 7.44 -2.62
C ILE A 43 -11.15 5.93 -2.62
N TYR A 44 -11.45 5.37 -3.79
CA TYR A 44 -11.65 3.94 -3.98
C TYR A 44 -10.67 3.39 -4.99
N SER A 45 -10.03 2.27 -4.68
CA SER A 45 -9.06 1.60 -5.55
C SER A 45 -9.56 0.22 -5.94
N VAL A 46 -9.21 -0.21 -7.16
CA VAL A 46 -9.44 -1.60 -7.64
C VAL A 46 -8.34 -2.56 -7.18
N GLU A 47 -7.32 -2.07 -6.48
CA GLU A 47 -6.23 -2.87 -5.94
C GLU A 47 -6.61 -3.52 -4.61
N THR A 48 -5.90 -4.59 -4.23
CA THR A 48 -6.12 -5.26 -2.95
C THR A 48 -5.51 -4.48 -1.78
N VAL A 49 -6.05 -4.67 -0.57
CA VAL A 49 -5.50 -4.06 0.66
C VAL A 49 -4.03 -4.41 0.84
N ALA A 50 -3.66 -5.68 0.61
CA ALA A 50 -2.28 -6.14 0.71
C ALA A 50 -1.34 -5.46 -0.30
N SER A 51 -1.77 -5.31 -1.56
CA SER A 51 -0.99 -4.62 -2.60
C SER A 51 -0.74 -3.16 -2.23
N LEU A 52 -1.80 -2.45 -1.81
CA LEU A 52 -1.70 -1.06 -1.42
C LEU A 52 -0.85 -0.89 -0.16
N ALA A 53 -1.06 -1.71 0.87
CA ALA A 53 -0.26 -1.69 2.08
C ALA A 53 1.23 -1.89 1.78
N ALA A 54 1.57 -2.82 0.88
CA ALA A 54 2.96 -3.02 0.43
C ALA A 54 3.53 -1.79 -0.28
N LYS A 55 2.77 -1.13 -1.15
CA LYS A 55 3.20 0.11 -1.82
C LYS A 55 3.47 1.24 -0.82
N PHE A 56 2.56 1.45 0.13
CA PHE A 56 2.72 2.48 1.14
C PHE A 56 3.89 2.18 2.09
N ALA A 57 4.04 0.91 2.52
CA ALA A 57 5.19 0.49 3.31
C ALA A 57 6.51 0.68 2.55
N ALA A 58 6.57 0.30 1.27
CA ALA A 58 7.74 0.52 0.42
C ALA A 58 8.07 2.01 0.21
N ALA A 59 7.05 2.87 0.25
CA ALA A 59 7.23 4.32 0.24
C ALA A 59 7.55 4.92 1.62
N GLY A 60 7.75 4.07 2.62
CA GLY A 60 8.18 4.44 3.96
C GLY A 60 7.05 4.78 4.93
N ALA A 61 5.80 4.41 4.67
CA ALA A 61 4.73 4.56 5.67
C ALA A 61 4.79 3.44 6.72
N ALA A 62 4.62 3.78 8.00
CA ALA A 62 4.50 2.80 9.08
C ALA A 62 3.08 2.22 9.12
N MET A 63 2.88 1.05 8.51
CA MET A 63 1.56 0.44 8.36
C MET A 63 1.25 -0.52 9.51
N ALA A 64 0.17 -0.25 10.25
CA ALA A 64 -0.35 -1.09 11.32
C ALA A 64 -1.61 -1.83 10.85
N ARG A 65 -1.70 -3.13 11.13
CA ARG A 65 -2.93 -3.90 10.91
C ARG A 65 -3.82 -3.82 12.15
N LEU A 66 -5.05 -3.35 11.99
CA LEU A 66 -6.06 -3.25 13.04
C LEU A 66 -7.39 -3.81 12.53
N THR A 67 -8.33 -4.05 13.44
CA THR A 67 -9.62 -4.66 13.09
C THR A 67 -10.73 -3.62 13.24
N PRO A 68 -11.55 -3.36 12.21
CA PRO A 68 -12.72 -2.52 12.39
C PRO A 68 -13.73 -3.20 13.33
N PRO A 69 -14.58 -2.42 14.03
CA PRO A 69 -15.59 -2.99 14.91
C PRO A 69 -16.60 -3.82 14.10
N GLU A 70 -16.90 -3.38 12.88
CA GLU A 70 -17.82 -4.02 11.94
C GLU A 70 -17.13 -5.13 11.13
N GLY A 71 -17.64 -6.35 11.27
CA GLY A 71 -17.22 -7.49 10.43
C GLY A 71 -15.80 -8.00 10.72
N ALA A 72 -15.27 -8.78 9.79
CA ALA A 72 -13.93 -9.38 9.87
C ALA A 72 -13.11 -9.01 8.63
N ILE A 73 -13.12 -7.72 8.27
CA ILE A 73 -12.36 -7.21 7.13
C ILE A 73 -10.98 -6.69 7.58
N GLU A 74 -10.00 -6.79 6.69
CA GLU A 74 -8.67 -6.25 6.94
C GLU A 74 -8.68 -4.72 6.85
N MET A 75 -8.04 -4.07 7.82
CA MET A 75 -7.84 -2.64 7.85
C MET A 75 -6.38 -2.31 8.17
N MET A 76 -5.80 -1.46 7.34
CA MET A 76 -4.42 -1.00 7.47
C MET A 76 -4.43 0.48 7.82
N VAL A 77 -3.73 0.86 8.88
CA VAL A 77 -3.69 2.21 9.43
C VAL A 77 -2.27 2.75 9.35
N SER A 78 -2.11 4.01 8.97
CA SER A 78 -0.83 4.71 9.04
C SER A 78 -0.54 5.09 10.49
N ALA A 79 0.36 4.36 11.14
CA ALA A 79 0.60 4.47 12.57
C ALA A 79 1.12 5.85 12.99
N GLU A 80 1.97 6.46 12.17
CA GLU A 80 2.52 7.81 12.39
C GLU A 80 1.47 8.92 12.30
N ARG A 81 0.31 8.62 11.72
CA ARG A 81 -0.80 9.57 11.58
C ARG A 81 -1.78 9.51 12.73
N VAL A 82 -1.70 8.48 13.58
CA VAL A 82 -2.49 8.40 14.81
C VAL A 82 -1.87 9.31 15.86
N ARG A 83 -2.63 10.33 16.27
CA ARG A 83 -2.21 11.31 17.29
C ARG A 83 -2.49 10.80 18.70
N GLU A 84 -3.66 10.20 18.89
CA GLU A 84 -4.14 9.73 20.18
C GLU A 84 -4.93 8.44 20.00
N VAL A 85 -4.92 7.61 21.06
CA VAL A 85 -5.74 6.40 21.17
C VAL A 85 -6.53 6.56 22.47
N GLU A 86 -7.85 6.50 22.35
CA GLU A 86 -8.78 6.70 23.46
C GLU A 86 -9.58 5.42 23.75
N PRO A 87 -10.07 5.26 25.00
CA PRO A 87 -11.05 4.23 25.31
C PRO A 87 -12.33 4.43 24.50
N PRO A 88 -13.13 3.36 24.30
CA PRO A 88 -14.34 3.45 23.53
C PRO A 88 -15.38 4.28 24.29
N SER A 89 -16.07 5.18 23.59
CA SER A 89 -17.24 5.88 24.11
C SER A 89 -18.49 5.34 23.42
N PRO A 90 -19.30 4.48 24.09
CA PRO A 90 -20.47 3.84 23.47
C PRO A 90 -21.54 4.82 23.03
N ALA A 91 -21.56 6.03 23.58
CA ALA A 91 -22.49 7.09 23.18
C ALA A 91 -22.15 7.72 21.82
N ILE A 92 -20.91 7.52 21.34
CA ILE A 92 -20.36 8.18 20.14
C ILE A 92 -19.91 7.13 19.10
N HIS A 93 -19.67 5.89 19.53
CA HIS A 93 -19.02 4.86 18.71
C HIS A 93 -19.78 3.53 18.71
N HIS A 94 -19.39 2.66 17.76
CA HIS A 94 -19.94 1.34 17.56
C HIS A 94 -19.76 0.44 18.81
N GLU A 95 -20.76 -0.38 19.14
CA GLU A 95 -20.76 -1.24 20.35
C GLU A 95 -19.57 -2.19 20.42
N GLY A 96 -19.16 -2.76 19.28
CA GLY A 96 -17.97 -3.61 19.16
C GLY A 96 -16.60 -2.90 19.16
N ALA A 97 -16.52 -1.61 19.47
CA ALA A 97 -15.26 -0.87 19.52
C ALA A 97 -14.54 -1.08 20.87
N GLY A 98 -13.28 -1.48 20.84
CA GLY A 98 -12.40 -1.57 22.01
C GLY A 98 -11.56 -0.32 22.24
N SER A 99 -11.40 0.54 21.22
CA SER A 99 -10.75 1.84 21.32
C SER A 99 -11.06 2.71 20.09
N VAL A 100 -10.61 3.96 20.14
CA VAL A 100 -10.77 4.95 19.07
C VAL A 100 -9.43 5.60 18.76
N LEU A 101 -9.05 5.59 17.48
CA LEU A 101 -7.86 6.28 16.97
C LEU A 101 -8.23 7.68 16.52
N LYS A 102 -7.49 8.69 16.95
CA LYS A 102 -7.65 10.08 16.49
C LYS A 102 -6.55 10.45 15.51
N PHE A 103 -6.94 10.96 14.35
CA PHE A 103 -6.02 11.50 13.33
C PHE A 103 -6.00 13.05 13.33
N GLY A 104 -7.02 13.66 13.95
CA GLY A 104 -7.18 15.10 14.07
C GLY A 104 -8.48 15.44 14.80
N PRO A 105 -8.86 16.74 14.89
CA PRO A 105 -9.96 17.19 15.73
C PRO A 105 -11.33 16.59 15.38
N LYS A 106 -11.54 16.23 14.11
CA LYS A 106 -12.82 15.72 13.59
C LYS A 106 -12.72 14.34 12.97
N LEU A 107 -11.53 13.74 12.97
CA LEU A 107 -11.29 12.51 12.24
C LEU A 107 -10.84 11.42 13.18
N MET A 108 -11.73 10.44 13.33
CA MET A 108 -11.61 9.35 14.29
C MET A 108 -11.94 8.03 13.59
N LEU A 109 -11.36 6.95 14.09
CA LEU A 109 -11.59 5.60 13.61
C LEU A 109 -11.77 4.67 14.81
N ALA A 110 -12.92 4.04 14.92
CA ALA A 110 -13.14 3.00 15.92
C ALA A 110 -12.44 1.70 15.48
N VAL A 111 -11.85 1.00 16.44
CA VAL A 111 -11.19 -0.29 16.23
C VAL A 111 -11.58 -1.28 17.34
N ARG A 112 -11.47 -2.58 17.08
CA ARG A 112 -11.86 -3.64 18.02
C ARG A 112 -10.84 -3.82 19.15
N GLU A 113 -9.58 -3.52 18.86
CA GLU A 113 -8.49 -3.64 19.82
C GLU A 113 -8.71 -2.70 21.01
N SER A 114 -8.33 -3.15 22.21
CA SER A 114 -8.32 -2.29 23.39
C SER A 114 -7.31 -1.16 23.24
N GLU A 115 -7.43 -0.10 24.04
CA GLU A 115 -6.49 1.03 24.01
C GLU A 115 -5.02 0.58 24.13
N ALA A 116 -4.74 -0.33 25.05
CA ALA A 116 -3.39 -0.87 25.26
C ALA A 116 -2.90 -1.70 24.06
N GLN A 117 -3.77 -2.51 23.47
CA GLN A 117 -3.44 -3.32 22.30
C GLN A 117 -3.17 -2.44 21.08
N ALA A 118 -4.04 -1.47 20.81
CA ALA A 118 -3.89 -0.53 19.70
C ALA A 118 -2.59 0.26 19.83
N LYS A 119 -2.28 0.81 21.01
CA LYS A 119 -1.00 1.50 21.27
C LYS A 119 0.21 0.61 21.00
N SER A 120 0.17 -0.66 21.43
CA SER A 120 1.24 -1.62 21.20
C SER A 120 1.44 -1.89 19.69
N ILE A 121 0.37 -2.19 18.96
CA ILE A 121 0.41 -2.45 17.51
C ILE A 121 0.96 -1.24 16.75
N LEU A 122 0.51 -0.04 17.09
CA LEU A 122 0.99 1.19 16.47
C LEU A 122 2.48 1.42 16.75
N ALA A 123 2.92 1.19 17.99
CA ALA A 123 4.34 1.33 18.36
C ALA A 123 5.23 0.33 17.61
N GLU A 124 4.80 -0.93 17.48
CA GLU A 124 5.54 -1.94 16.72
C GLU A 124 5.60 -1.61 15.23
N ALA A 125 4.52 -1.08 14.64
CA ALA A 125 4.52 -0.63 13.25
C ALA A 125 5.50 0.53 12.99
N VAL A 126 5.63 1.46 13.95
CA VAL A 126 6.60 2.56 13.86
C VAL A 126 8.04 2.06 13.98
N LYS A 127 8.31 1.09 14.87
CA LYS A 127 9.65 0.48 15.01
C LYS A 127 10.05 -0.35 13.80
N GLY A 128 9.10 -1.09 13.22
CA GLY A 128 9.31 -1.96 12.06
C GLY A 128 9.31 -1.21 10.72
N ARG A 129 9.26 0.13 10.74
CA ARG A 129 9.21 0.97 9.55
C ARG A 129 10.46 0.71 8.67
N PRO A 130 10.28 0.33 7.39
CA PRO A 130 11.41 0.26 6.47
C PRO A 130 12.00 1.67 6.30
N PRO A 131 13.33 1.81 6.19
CA PRO A 131 13.94 3.11 5.94
C PRO A 131 13.30 3.69 4.68
N ALA A 132 12.80 4.93 4.78
CA ALA A 132 12.24 5.62 3.63
C ALA A 132 13.28 5.55 2.50
N PRO A 133 12.89 5.22 1.26
CA PRO A 133 13.82 5.25 0.14
C PRO A 133 14.41 6.66 0.14
N ALA A 134 15.71 6.77 0.44
CA ALA A 134 16.40 8.04 0.45
C ALA A 134 16.05 8.70 -0.87
N ALA A 135 15.42 9.87 -0.81
CA ALA A 135 15.14 10.65 -2.00
C ALA A 135 16.43 10.64 -2.81
N LEU A 136 16.38 10.11 -4.04
CA LEU A 136 17.44 10.25 -5.03
C LEU A 136 17.56 11.76 -5.27
N ALA A 137 18.27 12.42 -4.35
CA ALA A 137 18.57 13.82 -4.38
C ALA A 137 19.59 13.98 -5.49
N ALA A 138 19.08 14.44 -6.64
CA ALA A 138 19.73 15.41 -7.51
C ALA A 138 21.27 15.43 -7.43
N ALA A 139 21.90 14.48 -8.11
CA ALA A 139 23.27 14.62 -8.61
C ALA A 139 23.29 14.30 -10.11
N ALA A 140 22.38 14.93 -10.85
CA ALA A 140 22.41 14.98 -12.31
C ALA A 140 22.12 16.41 -12.74
N LEU A 141 23.02 17.34 -12.38
CA LEU A 141 23.18 18.64 -13.03
C LEU A 141 24.45 19.29 -12.47
N GLY A 142 25.56 19.04 -13.16
CA GLY A 142 26.87 19.59 -12.82
C GLY A 142 27.89 19.35 -13.92
N GLY A 143 27.64 19.91 -15.11
CA GLY A 143 28.72 20.26 -16.04
C GLY A 143 29.13 19.21 -17.07
N ALA A 144 28.84 19.54 -18.33
CA ALA A 144 29.41 18.90 -19.51
C ALA A 144 30.94 19.08 -19.58
N ILE A 145 31.68 18.02 -19.92
CA ILE A 145 32.92 18.15 -20.70
C ILE A 145 32.94 17.06 -21.78
N VAL A 146 32.97 17.56 -23.01
CA VAL A 146 33.43 16.99 -24.28
C VAL A 146 34.42 15.82 -24.14
N GLY A 147 34.20 14.73 -24.87
CA GLY A 147 35.21 13.68 -25.03
C GLY A 147 34.72 12.51 -25.87
N ALA A 148 35.02 12.56 -27.16
CA ALA A 148 34.77 11.49 -28.12
C ALA A 148 35.42 10.16 -27.70
N ALA A 149 34.71 9.05 -27.90
CA ALA A 149 35.31 7.80 -28.37
C ALA A 149 34.22 6.88 -28.94
N VAL A 150 34.26 6.77 -30.27
CA VAL A 150 33.65 5.68 -31.02
C VAL A 150 34.30 4.37 -30.59
N ALA A 151 33.51 3.38 -30.21
CA ALA A 151 33.91 1.98 -30.29
C ALA A 151 32.68 1.15 -30.64
N VAL A 152 32.49 0.98 -31.94
CA VAL A 152 31.67 -0.07 -32.55
C VAL A 152 32.33 -1.41 -32.18
N ALA A 153 31.62 -2.26 -31.45
CA ALA A 153 31.94 -3.69 -31.37
C ALA A 153 30.70 -4.47 -31.80
N VAL A 154 30.69 -4.76 -33.10
CA VAL A 154 29.88 -5.80 -33.73
C VAL A 154 30.38 -7.15 -33.22
N THR A 155 29.53 -7.93 -32.56
CA THR A 155 29.64 -9.39 -32.58
C THR A 155 28.26 -9.96 -32.85
N ALA A 156 28.09 -10.38 -34.10
CA ALA A 156 26.94 -11.10 -34.62
C ALA A 156 27.10 -12.63 -34.32
N PRO A 157 26.30 -13.54 -34.89
CA PRO A 157 25.56 -14.56 -34.15
C PRO A 157 26.17 -15.97 -34.27
N GLY A 158 25.94 -16.84 -33.29
CA GLY A 158 26.00 -18.30 -33.45
C GLY A 158 24.64 -18.84 -33.01
N ALA A 159 23.76 -19.40 -33.85
CA ALA A 159 23.90 -20.46 -34.84
C ALA A 159 24.38 -21.78 -34.22
N GLY A 160 23.46 -22.76 -34.13
CA GLY A 160 23.83 -24.16 -34.03
C GLY A 160 22.88 -25.00 -33.17
N GLY A 161 21.91 -25.66 -33.82
CA GLY A 161 21.27 -26.86 -33.27
C GLY A 161 19.82 -27.08 -33.68
N PRO A 162 19.56 -27.80 -34.78
CA PRO A 162 18.21 -28.26 -35.17
C PRO A 162 17.78 -29.51 -34.40
N ASP A 163 16.44 -29.66 -34.25
CA ASP A 163 15.53 -30.84 -34.36
C ASP A 163 16.05 -32.29 -34.15
N PRO A 164 15.21 -33.35 -34.03
CA PRO A 164 13.76 -33.48 -33.78
C PRO A 164 13.45 -34.60 -32.73
N GLU A 165 12.18 -34.80 -32.35
CA GLU A 165 11.52 -36.11 -32.08
C GLU A 165 10.15 -35.80 -31.45
N ALA A 166 9.03 -35.81 -32.16
CA ALA A 166 8.35 -36.98 -32.72
C ALA A 166 8.12 -38.10 -31.70
N GLN A 167 7.06 -37.99 -30.90
CA GLN A 167 6.31 -39.17 -30.45
C GLN A 167 4.81 -38.96 -30.70
N GLU A 168 4.44 -39.23 -31.95
CA GLU A 168 3.21 -39.95 -32.26
C GLU A 168 3.18 -41.27 -31.48
N ARG A 169 2.01 -41.64 -30.95
CA ARG A 169 1.35 -42.97 -31.01
C ARG A 169 0.18 -43.04 -30.01
N PRO A 170 -0.77 -43.98 -30.15
CA PRO A 170 -1.90 -43.91 -31.07
C PRO A 170 -3.24 -44.05 -30.28
N GLY A 171 -4.39 -43.80 -30.93
CA GLY A 171 -5.66 -44.39 -30.46
C GLY A 171 -5.69 -45.90 -30.75
N PRO A 172 -6.86 -46.53 -30.87
CA PRO A 172 -8.13 -46.37 -30.16
C PRO A 172 -8.61 -47.73 -29.58
N ALA A 173 -9.62 -47.69 -28.70
CA ALA A 173 -10.73 -48.66 -28.63
C ALA A 173 -11.83 -48.09 -27.73
#